data_AF-A0A8C7WXW5-F1
#
_entry.id   AF-A0A8C7WXW5-F1
#
_cell.length_a   1.000
_cell.length_b   1.000
_cell.length_c   1.000
_cell.angle_alpha   90.00
_cell.angle_beta   90.00
_cell.angle_gamma   90.00
#
_symmetry.space_group_name_H-M   'P 1'
#
loop_
_entity.id
_entity.type
_entity.pdbx_description
1 polymer ?
#
loop_
_entity_poly.entity_id
_entity_poly.type
_entity_poly.pdbx_seq_one_letter_code
_entity_poly.pdbx_strand_id
1 'polypeptide(L)'
;MGLMLLVLFSVSYQKTVKNTKDSSDLNRRVREVSPEKSKPVHQRVQRDASEKENYFITPPSSTADSGAKLRWQKWEGSLPKDAISVLNKDKARREYICRLTENLCKAGFYTPSEGAFCHYADGKNEKQSDSFEILVNEDNFEDVKWETFSILGLPKNPIRICENEDLYVGMSINGVLVVHPNEKCVPLISECAALVISFDDVVRQQITDVKYSNEKKTSEKLLPEILVKTVVSNEATKGINKKVELSKKTTKTESWTVS
;
A
#
# COMPACT_ATOMS: atom_id res chain seq x y z
N MET A 1 31.86 82.88 -15.58
CA MET A 1 32.32 82.99 -14.18
C MET A 1 31.20 82.41 -13.32
N GLY A 2 31.17 81.15 -12.89
CA GLY A 2 32.25 80.30 -12.40
C GLY A 2 32.28 80.37 -10.86
N LEU A 3 31.27 79.81 -10.18
CA LEU A 3 31.30 79.61 -8.73
C LEU A 3 30.99 78.15 -8.39
N MET A 4 31.96 77.52 -7.74
CA MET A 4 32.00 76.12 -7.31
C MET A 4 30.84 75.74 -6.37
N LEU A 5 30.28 74.55 -6.59
CA LEU A 5 29.58 73.77 -5.58
C LEU A 5 30.59 73.03 -4.68
N LEU A 6 30.56 73.31 -3.37
CA LEU A 6 31.23 72.50 -2.35
C LEU A 6 30.29 71.36 -1.93
N VAL A 7 30.65 70.13 -2.29
CA VAL A 7 30.02 68.90 -1.79
C VAL A 7 30.68 68.54 -0.46
N LEU A 8 29.94 68.62 0.65
CA LEU A 8 30.35 68.03 1.92
C LEU A 8 29.81 66.59 1.99
N PHE A 9 30.69 65.63 1.76
CA PHE A 9 30.42 64.23 2.08
C PHE A 9 30.42 64.06 3.60
N SER A 10 29.27 63.73 4.20
CA SER A 10 29.21 63.18 5.55
C SER A 10 29.37 61.67 5.47
N VAL A 11 30.48 61.18 6.02
CA VAL A 11 30.81 59.75 6.11
C VAL A 11 29.94 59.14 7.21
N SER A 12 28.89 58.41 6.84
CA SER A 12 28.18 57.52 7.76
C SER A 12 29.03 56.26 7.99
N TYR A 13 29.65 56.16 9.16
CA TYR A 13 30.28 54.93 9.64
C TYR A 13 29.23 53.82 9.80
N GLN A 14 29.08 52.95 8.80
CA GLN A 14 28.44 51.66 9.01
C GLN A 14 29.44 50.72 9.68
N LYS A 15 29.27 50.50 10.99
CA LYS A 15 30.00 49.44 11.68
C LYS A 15 29.37 48.10 11.28
N THR A 16 29.97 47.46 10.28
CA THR A 16 29.72 46.05 9.94
C THR A 16 30.03 45.18 11.15
N VAL A 17 28.98 44.62 11.77
CA VAL A 17 29.15 43.55 12.74
C VAL A 17 29.62 42.33 11.97
N LYS A 18 30.88 41.92 12.24
CA LYS A 18 31.47 40.70 11.70
C LYS A 18 30.56 39.52 12.02
N ASN A 19 30.16 38.79 10.98
CA ASN A 19 29.57 37.47 11.09
C ASN A 19 30.61 36.56 11.74
N THR A 20 30.48 36.37 13.05
CA THR A 20 31.33 35.47 13.81
C THR A 20 30.75 34.08 13.61
N LYS A 21 31.55 33.18 13.04
CA LYS A 21 31.25 31.75 12.92
C LYS A 21 30.82 31.20 14.28
N ASP A 22 29.54 30.88 14.43
CA ASP A 22 29.12 29.84 15.36
C ASP A 22 27.78 29.22 14.91
N SER A 23 27.85 28.44 13.83
CA SER A 23 26.75 27.58 13.37
C SER A 23 26.58 26.32 14.24
N SER A 24 27.53 26.05 15.14
CA SER A 24 27.54 24.86 16.02
C SER A 24 26.56 24.98 17.18
N ASP A 25 26.29 26.20 17.66
CA ASP A 25 25.52 26.41 18.89
C ASP A 25 23.98 26.39 18.68
N LEU A 26 23.51 26.50 17.43
CA LEU A 26 22.07 26.41 17.10
C LEU A 26 21.54 24.98 17.14
N ASN A 27 22.38 23.98 16.85
CA ASN A 27 21.98 22.56 16.90
C ASN A 27 21.89 22.01 18.32
N ARG A 28 22.46 22.70 19.32
CA ARG A 28 22.48 22.24 20.72
C ARG A 28 21.18 22.52 21.49
N ARG A 29 20.24 23.30 20.91
CA ARG A 29 18.95 23.65 21.55
C ARG A 29 17.72 23.13 20.82
N VAL A 30 17.86 22.13 19.95
CA VAL A 30 16.69 21.39 19.48
C VAL A 30 16.30 20.43 20.61
N ARG A 31 15.29 20.80 21.41
CA ARG A 31 14.61 19.81 22.25
C ARG A 31 13.95 18.82 21.31
N GLU A 32 14.34 17.55 21.41
CA GLU A 32 13.52 16.45 20.89
C GLU A 32 12.15 16.55 21.56
N VAL A 33 11.17 17.03 20.81
CA VAL A 33 9.77 16.93 21.21
C VAL A 33 9.36 15.51 20.91
N SER A 34 9.39 14.65 21.93
CA SER A 34 8.75 13.34 21.86
C SER A 34 7.26 13.57 21.57
N PRO A 35 6.65 12.86 20.60
CA PRO A 35 5.24 13.04 20.30
C PRO A 35 4.43 12.77 21.57
N GLU A 36 3.70 13.79 22.01
CA GLU A 36 2.72 13.64 23.07
C GLU A 36 1.74 12.56 22.61
N LYS A 37 1.58 11.50 23.42
CA LYS A 37 0.65 10.40 23.14
C LYS A 37 -0.75 11.01 23.00
N SER A 38 -1.19 11.25 21.77
CA SER A 38 -2.56 11.62 21.49
C SER A 38 -3.42 10.45 21.93
N LYS A 39 -4.30 10.69 22.92
CA LYS A 39 -5.39 9.75 23.19
C LYS A 39 -6.23 9.71 21.91
N PRO A 40 -6.49 8.54 21.32
CA PRO A 40 -7.32 8.47 20.14
C PRO A 40 -8.68 9.05 20.48
N VAL A 41 -9.02 10.16 19.84
CA VAL A 41 -10.41 10.60 19.79
C VAL A 41 -11.12 9.56 18.95
N HIS A 42 -11.94 8.73 19.59
CA HIS A 42 -12.84 7.82 18.88
C HIS A 42 -13.90 8.63 18.14
N GLN A 43 -13.52 9.22 17.01
CA GLN A 43 -14.50 9.73 16.07
C GLN A 43 -15.10 8.52 15.37
N ARG A 44 -16.33 8.19 15.76
CA ARG A 44 -17.14 7.15 15.15
C ARG A 44 -17.41 7.61 13.73
N VAL A 45 -16.62 7.13 12.76
CA VAL A 45 -17.01 7.22 11.36
C VAL A 45 -18.20 6.28 11.21
N GLN A 46 -19.42 6.84 11.34
CA GLN A 46 -20.60 6.18 10.81
C GLN A 46 -20.41 6.17 9.30
N ARG A 47 -19.90 5.06 8.77
CA ARG A 47 -20.10 4.76 7.35
C ARG A 47 -21.58 4.49 7.18
N ASP A 48 -22.24 5.34 6.41
CA ASP A 48 -23.59 5.08 5.96
C ASP A 48 -23.61 3.72 5.28
N ALA A 49 -24.56 2.89 5.70
CA ALA A 49 -24.82 1.59 5.12
C ALA A 49 -25.54 1.77 3.78
N SER A 50 -24.85 2.25 2.76
CA SER A 50 -25.33 2.23 1.39
C SER A 50 -24.15 2.12 0.43
N GLU A 51 -24.21 1.08 -0.42
CA GLU A 51 -23.19 0.58 -1.35
C GLU A 51 -22.09 -0.30 -0.70
N LYS A 52 -22.35 -1.62 -0.63
CA LYS A 52 -21.28 -2.63 -0.51
C LYS A 52 -20.40 -2.51 -1.76
N GLU A 53 -19.31 -1.74 -1.68
CA GLU A 53 -18.26 -1.65 -2.70
C GLU A 53 -17.76 -3.05 -3.07
N ASN A 54 -17.54 -3.31 -4.36
CA ASN A 54 -16.84 -4.51 -4.81
C ASN A 54 -15.34 -4.29 -4.66
N TYR A 55 -14.68 -5.11 -3.85
CA TYR A 55 -13.24 -5.07 -3.69
C TYR A 55 -12.59 -6.09 -4.62
N PHE A 56 -11.80 -5.62 -5.58
CA PHE A 56 -10.96 -6.51 -6.38
C PHE A 56 -9.69 -6.83 -5.60
N ILE A 57 -9.50 -8.10 -5.26
CA ILE A 57 -8.41 -8.54 -4.39
C ILE A 57 -7.39 -9.24 -5.25
N THR A 58 -6.20 -8.66 -5.38
CA THR A 58 -5.05 -9.31 -6.00
C THR A 58 -4.14 -9.79 -4.88
N PRO A 59 -4.07 -11.10 -4.59
CA PRO A 59 -3.15 -11.60 -3.58
C PRO A 59 -1.70 -11.23 -3.95
N PRO A 60 -0.88 -10.80 -2.99
CA PRO A 60 0.51 -10.48 -3.26
C PRO A 60 1.32 -11.75 -3.53
N SER A 61 2.48 -11.61 -4.18
CA SER A 61 3.51 -12.66 -4.15
C SER A 61 4.08 -12.79 -2.74
N SER A 62 4.50 -13.99 -2.34
CA SER A 62 5.18 -14.26 -1.07
C SER A 62 6.49 -13.48 -0.90
N THR A 63 7.03 -12.94 -1.98
CA THR A 63 8.20 -12.04 -1.95
C THR A 63 7.87 -10.62 -1.50
N ALA A 64 6.58 -10.24 -1.52
CA ALA A 64 6.13 -8.97 -0.99
C ALA A 64 5.95 -9.07 0.53
N ASP A 65 6.66 -8.21 1.27
CA ASP A 65 6.54 -8.04 2.72
C ASP A 65 5.20 -7.41 3.08
N SER A 66 4.13 -8.20 2.95
CA SER A 66 2.73 -7.78 3.08
C SER A 66 2.05 -8.35 4.32
N GLY A 67 2.58 -9.44 4.89
CA GLY A 67 1.92 -10.20 5.96
C GLY A 67 0.59 -10.83 5.56
N ALA A 68 0.22 -10.81 4.28
CA ALA A 68 -1.05 -11.35 3.79
C ALA A 68 -1.07 -12.88 3.90
N LYS A 69 -2.16 -13.43 4.44
CA LYS A 69 -2.33 -14.88 4.59
C LYS A 69 -2.89 -15.56 3.33
N LEU A 70 -3.65 -14.81 2.52
CA LEU A 70 -3.94 -15.18 1.15
C LEU A 70 -2.88 -14.58 0.21
N ARG A 71 -2.08 -15.45 -0.42
CA ARG A 71 -0.92 -15.03 -1.22
C ARG A 71 -0.53 -16.05 -2.28
N TRP A 72 0.23 -15.61 -3.25
CA TRP A 72 0.92 -16.48 -4.21
C TRP A 72 2.27 -16.90 -3.63
N GLN A 73 2.40 -18.17 -3.28
CA GLN A 73 3.64 -18.73 -2.74
C GLN A 73 4.48 -19.32 -3.86
N LYS A 74 5.73 -18.85 -3.99
CA LYS A 74 6.68 -19.40 -4.95
C LYS A 74 6.85 -20.92 -4.77
N TRP A 75 6.92 -21.63 -5.87
CA TRP A 75 7.23 -23.06 -5.88
C TRP A 75 8.67 -23.31 -5.45
N GLU A 76 8.84 -24.08 -4.36
CA GLU A 76 10.14 -24.44 -3.78
C GLU A 76 10.38 -25.96 -3.83
N GLY A 77 9.82 -26.63 -4.85
CA GLY A 77 9.98 -28.07 -5.07
C GLY A 77 8.98 -28.97 -4.34
N SER A 78 8.08 -28.40 -3.52
CA SER A 78 7.00 -29.13 -2.88
C SER A 78 5.73 -28.29 -2.81
N LEU A 79 4.58 -28.98 -2.78
CA LEU A 79 3.27 -28.35 -2.66
C LEU A 79 3.17 -27.64 -1.30
N PRO A 80 2.88 -26.32 -1.28
CA PRO A 80 2.67 -25.60 -0.04
C PRO A 80 1.50 -26.15 0.77
N LYS A 81 1.63 -26.08 2.09
CA LYS A 81 0.49 -26.30 3.00
C LYS A 81 -0.59 -25.27 2.71
N ASP A 82 -1.86 -25.66 2.88
CA ASP A 82 -3.03 -24.77 2.74
C ASP A 82 -3.17 -24.17 1.32
N ALA A 83 -2.60 -24.84 0.31
CA ALA A 83 -2.81 -24.52 -1.10
C ALA A 83 -4.28 -24.74 -1.51
N ILE A 84 -4.84 -23.74 -2.20
CA ILE A 84 -6.22 -23.82 -2.68
C ILE A 84 -6.28 -24.81 -3.84
N SER A 85 -7.27 -25.69 -3.83
CA SER A 85 -7.45 -26.71 -4.85
C SER A 85 -8.88 -26.88 -5.32
N VAL A 86 -9.01 -27.41 -6.53
CA VAL A 86 -10.25 -27.81 -7.19
C VAL A 86 -10.17 -29.29 -7.53
N LEU A 87 -11.30 -29.99 -7.50
CA LEU A 87 -11.42 -31.32 -8.07
C LEU A 87 -11.80 -31.19 -9.55
N ASN A 88 -10.89 -31.56 -10.44
CA ASN A 88 -11.22 -31.78 -11.84
C ASN A 88 -12.04 -33.07 -11.92
N LYS A 89 -13.35 -32.95 -12.19
CA LYS A 89 -14.29 -34.07 -12.22
C LYS A 89 -14.11 -34.93 -13.47
N ASP A 90 -13.75 -34.31 -14.59
CA ASP A 90 -13.52 -34.98 -15.88
C ASP A 90 -12.31 -35.92 -15.81
N LYS A 91 -11.17 -35.41 -15.31
CA LYS A 91 -9.93 -36.19 -15.16
C LYS A 91 -9.78 -36.87 -13.79
N ALA A 92 -10.79 -36.75 -12.92
CA ALA A 92 -10.80 -37.29 -11.55
C ALA A 92 -9.51 -37.00 -10.75
N ARG A 93 -9.02 -35.76 -10.80
CA ARG A 93 -7.76 -35.36 -10.15
C ARG A 93 -7.87 -34.04 -9.40
N ARG A 94 -7.01 -33.86 -8.40
CA ARG A 94 -6.90 -32.59 -7.68
C ARG A 94 -5.95 -31.66 -8.41
N GLU A 95 -6.39 -30.44 -8.61
CA GLU A 95 -5.65 -29.36 -9.27
C GLU A 95 -5.50 -28.19 -8.30
N TYR A 96 -4.30 -27.63 -8.24
CA TYR A 96 -3.96 -26.48 -7.41
C TYR A 96 -3.76 -25.26 -8.30
N ILE A 97 -4.24 -24.10 -7.87
CA ILE A 97 -4.17 -22.89 -8.68
C ILE A 97 -2.73 -22.40 -8.73
N CYS A 98 -2.18 -22.22 -9.93
CA CYS A 98 -0.84 -21.71 -10.14
C CYS A 98 -0.81 -20.52 -11.09
N ARG A 99 0.20 -19.65 -10.96
CA ARG A 99 0.53 -18.60 -11.93
C ARG A 99 2.03 -18.53 -12.19
N LEU A 100 2.44 -18.03 -13.35
CA LEU A 100 3.85 -17.95 -13.70
C LEU A 100 4.54 -16.79 -12.98
N THR A 101 5.79 -16.97 -12.56
CA THR A 101 6.58 -15.87 -11.97
C THR A 101 7.11 -14.89 -13.00
N GLU A 102 7.31 -15.35 -14.24
CA GLU A 102 7.79 -14.53 -15.36
C GLU A 102 6.68 -13.71 -16.03
N ASN A 103 5.43 -14.14 -15.88
CA ASN A 103 4.23 -13.40 -16.29
C ASN A 103 3.09 -13.71 -15.33
N LEU A 104 2.87 -12.81 -14.36
CA LEU A 104 1.88 -12.98 -13.30
C LEU A 104 0.44 -13.10 -13.80
N CYS A 105 0.15 -12.68 -15.03
CA CYS A 105 -1.19 -12.78 -15.62
C CYS A 105 -1.42 -14.13 -16.32
N LYS A 106 -0.41 -14.99 -16.43
CA LYS A 106 -0.56 -16.36 -16.94
C LYS A 106 -0.77 -17.33 -15.78
N ALA A 107 -1.92 -17.98 -15.77
CA ALA A 107 -2.32 -18.90 -14.72
C ALA A 107 -2.97 -20.17 -15.26
N GLY A 108 -3.03 -21.18 -14.40
CA GLY A 108 -3.60 -22.49 -14.70
C GLY A 108 -3.56 -23.39 -13.48
N PHE A 109 -3.19 -24.66 -13.68
CA PHE A 109 -3.15 -25.64 -12.60
C PHE A 109 -1.81 -26.35 -12.44
N TYR A 110 -1.51 -26.72 -11.20
CA TYR A 110 -0.51 -27.71 -10.85
C TYR A 110 -1.23 -28.98 -10.38
N THR A 111 -0.73 -30.15 -10.77
CA THR A 111 -1.16 -31.43 -10.19
C THR A 111 0.04 -32.36 -10.01
N PRO A 112 0.21 -33.02 -8.85
CA PRO A 112 1.37 -33.87 -8.60
C PRO A 112 1.59 -35.00 -9.61
N SER A 113 0.51 -35.49 -10.25
CA SER A 113 0.58 -36.57 -11.23
C SER A 113 1.21 -36.17 -12.57
N GLU A 114 1.34 -34.87 -12.86
CA GLU A 114 1.86 -34.34 -14.14
C GLU A 114 3.20 -33.61 -13.97
N GLY A 115 3.93 -33.94 -12.92
CA GLY A 115 5.25 -33.37 -12.65
C GLY A 115 5.20 -31.99 -11.99
N ALA A 116 6.38 -31.44 -11.70
CA ALA A 116 6.55 -30.16 -11.01
C ALA A 116 6.39 -28.96 -11.96
N PHE A 117 5.25 -28.88 -12.64
CA PHE A 117 4.96 -27.83 -13.61
C PHE A 117 3.59 -27.19 -13.36
N CYS A 118 3.51 -25.88 -13.60
CA CYS A 118 2.26 -25.17 -13.79
C CYS A 118 1.82 -25.32 -15.25
N HIS A 119 0.69 -25.98 -15.46
CA HIS A 119 0.05 -26.18 -16.76
C HIS A 119 -0.94 -25.04 -17.00
N TYR A 120 -0.79 -24.32 -18.11
CA TYR A 120 -1.57 -23.13 -18.40
C TYR A 120 -1.91 -23.02 -19.89
N ALA A 121 -2.96 -22.28 -20.22
CA ALA A 121 -3.35 -22.01 -21.59
C ALA A 121 -2.63 -20.75 -22.12
N ASP A 122 -2.12 -20.84 -23.35
CA ASP A 122 -1.57 -19.70 -24.10
C ASP A 122 -2.26 -19.64 -25.47
N GLY A 123 -3.38 -18.92 -25.52
CA GLY A 123 -4.33 -18.98 -26.63
C GLY A 123 -4.97 -20.38 -26.72
N LYS A 124 -4.71 -21.08 -27.83
CA LYS A 124 -5.25 -22.44 -28.07
C LYS A 124 -4.30 -23.57 -27.65
N ASN A 125 -3.13 -23.23 -27.14
CA ASN A 125 -2.09 -24.21 -26.81
C ASN A 125 -2.01 -24.40 -25.31
N GLU A 126 -1.89 -25.65 -24.88
CA GLU A 126 -1.49 -25.99 -23.52
C GLU A 126 0.04 -25.86 -23.42
N LYS A 127 0.50 -25.19 -22.38
CA LYS A 127 1.92 -24.98 -22.07
C LYS A 127 2.18 -25.33 -20.61
N GLN A 128 3.45 -25.55 -20.30
CA GLN A 128 3.91 -25.84 -18.96
C GLN A 128 5.12 -24.97 -18.61
N SER A 129 5.26 -24.60 -17.34
CA SER A 129 6.42 -23.88 -16.81
C SER A 129 6.81 -24.43 -15.44
N ASP A 130 8.12 -24.52 -15.18
CA ASP A 130 8.69 -24.89 -13.88
C ASP A 130 8.91 -23.67 -12.96
N SER A 131 8.62 -22.46 -13.46
CA SER A 131 8.81 -21.19 -12.78
C SER A 131 7.45 -20.57 -12.43
N PHE A 132 6.90 -20.95 -11.28
CA PHE A 132 5.53 -20.61 -10.90
C PHE A 132 5.34 -20.40 -9.39
N GLU A 133 4.18 -19.84 -9.04
CA GLU A 133 3.66 -19.68 -7.69
C GLU A 133 2.33 -20.43 -7.55
N ILE A 134 2.01 -20.87 -6.34
CA ILE A 134 0.75 -21.52 -5.96
C ILE A 134 -0.07 -20.58 -5.09
N LEU A 135 -1.38 -20.50 -5.31
CA LEU A 135 -2.28 -19.73 -4.45
C LEU A 135 -2.50 -20.45 -3.11
N VAL A 136 -2.20 -19.78 -2.01
CA VAL A 136 -2.26 -20.32 -0.63
C VAL A 136 -3.16 -19.43 0.22
N ASN A 137 -4.02 -20.05 1.02
CA ASN A 137 -4.78 -19.39 2.08
C ASN A 137 -4.32 -19.93 3.44
N GLU A 138 -3.26 -19.33 3.97
CA GLU A 138 -2.59 -19.78 5.19
C GLU A 138 -3.55 -19.83 6.37
N ASP A 139 -3.57 -20.96 7.07
CA ASP A 139 -4.50 -21.25 8.18
C ASP A 139 -5.99 -21.18 7.83
N ASN A 140 -6.35 -21.16 6.53
CA ASN A 140 -7.70 -20.85 6.05
C ASN A 140 -8.23 -19.51 6.63
N PHE A 141 -7.35 -18.51 6.70
CA PHE A 141 -7.66 -17.23 7.33
C PHE A 141 -8.74 -16.44 6.60
N GLU A 142 -8.68 -16.38 5.26
CA GLU A 142 -9.72 -15.74 4.46
C GLU A 142 -10.91 -16.68 4.25
N ASP A 143 -12.13 -16.16 4.35
CA ASP A 143 -13.35 -16.90 4.00
C ASP A 143 -13.52 -16.94 2.48
N VAL A 144 -12.82 -17.87 1.84
CA VAL A 144 -12.85 -18.09 0.38
C VAL A 144 -13.91 -19.11 0.00
N LYS A 145 -14.71 -18.79 -1.03
CA LYS A 145 -15.73 -19.70 -1.56
C LYS A 145 -15.84 -19.59 -3.07
N TRP A 146 -16.37 -20.64 -3.68
CA TRP A 146 -16.68 -20.66 -5.10
C TRP A 146 -18.10 -20.15 -5.32
N GLU A 147 -18.24 -19.04 -6.04
CA GLU A 147 -19.55 -18.50 -6.43
C GLU A 147 -19.79 -18.67 -7.93
N THR A 148 -20.89 -19.33 -8.27
CA THR A 148 -21.36 -19.43 -9.65
C THR A 148 -21.73 -18.06 -10.18
N PHE A 149 -21.40 -17.79 -11.44
CA PHE A 149 -21.72 -16.54 -12.09
C PHE A 149 -22.28 -16.80 -13.48
N SER A 150 -23.00 -15.82 -14.02
CA SER A 150 -23.69 -15.97 -15.31
C SER A 150 -23.23 -14.90 -16.30
N ILE A 151 -23.84 -14.89 -17.48
CA ILE A 151 -23.68 -13.82 -18.47
C ILE A 151 -24.00 -12.41 -17.92
N LEU A 152 -24.67 -12.32 -16.76
CA LEU A 152 -25.04 -11.06 -16.12
C LEU A 152 -23.89 -10.40 -15.36
N GLY A 153 -22.76 -11.09 -15.17
CA GLY A 153 -21.56 -10.53 -14.57
C GLY A 153 -20.91 -11.42 -13.52
N LEU A 154 -19.71 -11.02 -13.11
CA LEU A 154 -18.92 -11.67 -12.07
C LEU A 154 -19.55 -11.52 -10.68
N PRO A 155 -19.27 -12.46 -9.76
CA PRO A 155 -19.70 -12.34 -8.37
C PRO A 155 -18.92 -11.23 -7.67
N LYS A 156 -19.31 -10.90 -6.43
CA LYS A 156 -18.63 -9.86 -5.64
C LYS A 156 -17.28 -10.38 -5.15
N ASN A 157 -16.31 -9.47 -5.06
CA ASN A 157 -14.97 -9.71 -4.54
C ASN A 157 -14.22 -10.91 -5.15
N PRO A 158 -14.16 -11.03 -6.48
CA PRO A 158 -13.43 -12.11 -7.13
C PRO A 158 -11.92 -11.94 -6.92
N ILE A 159 -11.23 -13.05 -6.70
CA ILE A 159 -9.77 -13.08 -6.55
C ILE A 159 -9.13 -12.89 -7.92
N ARG A 160 -8.39 -11.78 -8.06
CA ARG A 160 -7.61 -11.46 -9.25
C ARG A 160 -6.32 -12.25 -9.31
N ILE A 161 -5.96 -12.66 -10.51
CA ILE A 161 -4.70 -13.36 -10.81
C ILE A 161 -3.53 -12.37 -10.81
N CYS A 162 -3.71 -11.19 -11.38
CA CYS A 162 -2.70 -10.14 -11.47
C CYS A 162 -3.31 -8.73 -11.42
N GLU A 163 -2.48 -7.69 -11.27
CA GLU A 163 -2.94 -6.30 -11.16
C GLU A 163 -3.30 -5.65 -12.50
N ASN A 164 -2.66 -6.08 -13.58
CA ASN A 164 -2.68 -5.39 -14.88
C ASN A 164 -3.86 -5.79 -15.78
N GLU A 165 -4.49 -6.92 -15.50
CA GLU A 165 -5.57 -7.47 -16.32
C GLU A 165 -6.74 -7.89 -15.45
N ASP A 166 -7.95 -7.74 -16.00
CA ASP A 166 -9.16 -8.27 -15.39
C ASP A 166 -9.24 -9.79 -15.60
N LEU A 167 -8.38 -10.51 -14.87
CA LEU A 167 -8.27 -11.96 -14.87
C LEU A 167 -8.53 -12.50 -13.47
N TYR A 168 -9.43 -13.45 -13.36
CA TYR A 168 -9.89 -13.97 -12.07
C TYR A 168 -9.68 -15.47 -11.98
N VAL A 169 -9.46 -15.94 -10.75
CA VAL A 169 -9.39 -17.37 -10.45
C VAL A 169 -10.78 -17.96 -10.54
N GLY A 170 -10.94 -18.99 -11.39
CA GLY A 170 -12.19 -19.71 -11.57
C GLY A 170 -12.02 -21.21 -11.59
N MET A 171 -13.14 -21.90 -11.68
CA MET A 171 -13.22 -23.33 -11.90
C MET A 171 -14.39 -23.70 -12.80
N SER A 172 -14.34 -24.92 -13.34
CA SER A 172 -15.46 -25.60 -13.99
C SER A 172 -15.42 -27.09 -13.65
N ILE A 173 -16.32 -27.90 -14.23
CA ILE A 173 -16.25 -29.36 -14.13
C ILE A 173 -14.89 -29.94 -14.60
N ASN A 174 -14.20 -29.21 -15.49
CA ASN A 174 -12.92 -29.61 -16.07
C ASN A 174 -11.71 -29.12 -15.26
N GLY A 175 -11.91 -28.62 -14.03
CA GLY A 175 -10.82 -28.16 -13.17
C GLY A 175 -10.65 -26.64 -13.13
N VAL A 176 -9.41 -26.18 -12.93
CA VAL A 176 -9.09 -24.75 -12.80
C VAL A 176 -9.34 -24.00 -14.12
N LEU A 177 -9.87 -22.79 -14.02
CA LEU A 177 -10.17 -21.90 -15.14
C LEU A 177 -9.65 -20.49 -14.85
N VAL A 178 -9.15 -19.81 -15.88
CA VAL A 178 -8.93 -18.36 -15.85
C VAL A 178 -10.19 -17.69 -16.38
N VAL A 179 -10.75 -16.76 -15.63
CA VAL A 179 -12.02 -16.11 -15.97
C VAL A 179 -11.76 -14.68 -16.44
N HIS A 180 -12.21 -14.36 -17.66
CA HIS A 180 -12.33 -12.98 -18.13
C HIS A 180 -13.75 -12.42 -17.90
N PRO A 181 -13.93 -11.12 -17.58
CA PRO A 181 -15.25 -10.50 -17.45
C PRO A 181 -16.14 -10.63 -18.69
N ASN A 182 -15.50 -10.63 -19.86
CA ASN A 182 -16.19 -10.70 -21.15
C ASN A 182 -16.48 -12.14 -21.59
N GLU A 183 -15.90 -13.13 -20.90
CA GLU A 183 -16.17 -14.53 -21.19
C GLU A 183 -17.51 -14.95 -20.62
N LYS A 184 -18.29 -15.64 -21.45
CA LYS A 184 -19.59 -16.16 -21.06
C LYS A 184 -19.38 -17.54 -20.45
N CYS A 185 -19.36 -17.63 -19.12
CA CYS A 185 -19.72 -18.89 -18.49
C CYS A 185 -21.23 -19.11 -18.69
N VAL A 186 -21.62 -20.24 -19.27
CA VAL A 186 -23.02 -20.64 -19.42
C VAL A 186 -23.35 -21.59 -18.27
N PRO A 187 -23.99 -21.12 -17.18
CA PRO A 187 -24.15 -21.91 -15.96
C PRO A 187 -24.94 -23.21 -16.18
N LEU A 188 -25.84 -23.21 -17.17
CA LEU A 188 -26.67 -24.37 -17.50
C LEU A 188 -25.90 -25.55 -18.11
N ILE A 189 -24.66 -25.36 -18.56
CA ILE A 189 -23.92 -26.38 -19.31
C ILE A 189 -22.57 -26.71 -18.64
N SER A 190 -21.90 -25.75 -18.00
CA SER A 190 -20.48 -25.89 -17.63
C SER A 190 -20.12 -25.70 -16.15
N GLU A 191 -21.10 -25.58 -15.23
CA GLU A 191 -20.91 -25.36 -13.77
C GLU A 191 -19.67 -24.51 -13.43
N CYS A 192 -19.50 -23.32 -14.05
CA CYS A 192 -18.35 -22.47 -13.71
C CYS A 192 -18.64 -21.54 -12.54
N ALA A 193 -17.59 -21.29 -11.77
CA ALA A 193 -17.59 -20.45 -10.59
C ALA A 193 -16.29 -19.66 -10.51
N ALA A 194 -16.35 -18.47 -9.89
CA ALA A 194 -15.17 -17.69 -9.54
C ALA A 194 -14.87 -17.88 -8.06
N LEU A 195 -13.58 -17.85 -7.71
CA LEU A 195 -13.16 -17.83 -6.32
C LEU A 195 -13.33 -16.41 -5.78
N VAL A 196 -14.07 -16.27 -4.70
CA VAL A 196 -14.37 -14.98 -4.08
C VAL A 196 -13.99 -14.97 -2.60
N ILE A 197 -13.74 -13.77 -2.07
CA ILE A 197 -13.61 -13.55 -0.63
C ILE A 197 -14.93 -13.00 -0.07
N SER A 198 -15.44 -13.68 0.94
CA SER A 198 -16.58 -13.27 1.72
C SER A 198 -16.15 -12.32 2.84
N PHE A 199 -16.85 -11.20 2.98
CA PHE A 199 -16.67 -10.27 4.11
C PHE A 199 -17.91 -10.22 5.01
N ASP A 200 -18.88 -11.11 4.80
CA ASP A 200 -20.16 -11.05 5.50
C ASP A 200 -20.00 -11.27 7.02
N ASP A 201 -18.95 -11.98 7.45
CA ASP A 201 -18.63 -12.26 8.85
C ASP A 201 -17.56 -11.33 9.45
N VAL A 202 -17.09 -10.30 8.74
CA VAL A 202 -16.16 -9.30 9.29
C VAL A 202 -16.95 -8.30 10.15
N VAL A 203 -17.34 -8.73 11.34
CA VAL A 203 -18.25 -7.95 12.20
C VAL A 203 -17.53 -6.76 12.85
N ARG A 204 -16.22 -6.88 13.13
CA ARG A 204 -15.40 -5.79 13.67
C ARG A 204 -13.91 -6.14 13.70
N GLN A 205 -13.07 -5.22 13.24
CA GLN A 205 -11.63 -5.25 13.52
C GLN A 205 -11.28 -4.06 14.44
N GLN A 206 -10.47 -4.31 15.46
CA GLN A 206 -9.98 -3.28 16.37
C GLN A 206 -8.45 -3.19 16.24
N ILE A 207 -7.96 -2.07 15.75
CA ILE A 207 -6.53 -1.78 15.67
C ILE A 207 -6.09 -1.24 17.03
N THR A 208 -5.24 -1.98 17.75
CA THR A 208 -4.82 -1.63 19.12
C THR A 208 -3.33 -1.35 19.28
N ASP A 209 -2.48 -1.76 18.32
CA ASP A 209 -1.02 -1.63 18.42
C ASP A 209 -0.42 -1.32 17.04
N VAL A 210 -0.18 -0.04 16.76
CA VAL A 210 0.42 0.41 15.49
C VAL A 210 1.92 0.63 15.68
N LYS A 211 2.73 -0.15 14.95
CA LYS A 211 4.19 -0.08 14.99
C LYS A 211 4.71 0.57 13.71
N TYR A 212 5.49 1.63 13.86
CA TYR A 212 6.13 2.31 12.73
C TYR A 212 7.48 1.65 12.44
N SER A 213 7.72 1.28 11.17
CA SER A 213 9.06 0.94 10.71
C SER A 213 9.85 2.23 10.42
N ASN A 214 11.05 2.34 10.98
CA ASN A 214 11.96 3.45 10.70
C ASN A 214 12.83 3.22 9.45
N GLU A 215 12.74 2.05 8.81
CA GLU A 215 13.62 1.65 7.72
C GLU A 215 13.36 2.39 6.41
N LYS A 216 12.09 2.76 6.14
CA LYS A 216 11.66 3.45 4.90
C LYS A 216 11.26 4.91 5.16
N LYS A 217 11.95 5.58 6.08
CA LYS A 217 11.69 7.00 6.36
C LYS A 217 12.24 7.88 5.24
N THR A 218 11.37 8.40 4.39
CA THR A 218 11.73 9.47 3.44
C THR A 218 11.59 10.81 4.14
N SER A 219 12.69 11.55 4.26
CA SER A 219 12.66 12.96 4.68
C SER A 219 12.80 13.85 3.45
N GLU A 220 11.80 14.67 3.17
CA GLU A 220 11.95 15.74 2.19
C GLU A 220 12.78 16.88 2.78
N LYS A 221 13.82 17.31 2.04
CA LYS A 221 14.58 18.52 2.39
C LYS A 221 13.75 19.74 1.99
N LEU A 222 12.88 20.17 2.89
CA LEU A 222 12.17 21.43 2.76
C LEU A 222 13.11 22.60 3.06
N LEU A 223 12.95 23.70 2.31
CA LEU A 223 13.68 24.94 2.59
C LEU A 223 13.26 25.48 3.97
N PRO A 224 14.17 26.14 4.70
CA PRO A 224 13.84 26.74 5.99
C PRO A 224 12.69 27.75 5.83
N GLU A 225 11.62 27.56 6.59
CA GLU A 225 10.50 28.48 6.65
C GLU A 225 10.59 29.35 7.92
N ILE A 226 10.42 30.66 7.76
CA ILE A 226 10.35 31.58 8.90
C ILE A 226 8.94 31.49 9.50
N LEU A 227 8.80 30.72 10.58
CA LEU A 227 7.50 30.48 11.23
C LEU A 227 6.93 31.70 11.95
N VAL A 228 7.80 32.50 12.59
CA VAL A 228 7.44 33.77 13.25
C VAL A 228 8.62 34.73 13.17
N LYS A 229 8.34 36.00 12.89
CA LYS A 229 9.31 37.09 12.95
C LYS A 229 8.80 38.16 13.92
N THR A 230 9.68 38.62 14.80
CA THR A 230 9.43 39.79 15.64
C THR A 230 10.58 40.77 15.54
N VAL A 231 10.29 42.06 15.72
CA VAL A 231 11.28 43.12 15.74
C VAL A 231 11.36 43.64 17.18
N VAL A 232 12.57 43.63 17.74
CA VAL A 232 12.83 44.16 19.07
C VAL A 232 13.72 45.40 18.91
N SER A 233 13.20 46.57 19.25
CA SER A 233 13.98 47.79 19.36
C SER A 233 14.36 48.04 20.82
N ASN A 234 15.58 48.54 21.03
CA ASN A 234 16.10 48.94 22.33
C ASN A 234 16.58 50.39 22.24
N GLU A 235 15.87 51.29 22.92
CA GLU A 235 16.22 52.72 23.01
C GLU A 235 16.77 53.08 24.40
N ALA A 236 17.06 52.09 25.25
CA ALA A 236 17.51 52.31 26.60
C ALA A 236 19.00 52.70 26.68
N THR A 237 19.30 53.70 27.51
CA THR A 237 20.67 54.18 27.78
C THR A 237 21.37 53.44 28.93
N LYS A 238 20.66 52.51 29.61
CA LYS A 238 21.19 51.57 30.62
C LYS A 238 20.62 50.17 30.36
N GLY A 239 21.27 49.13 30.90
CA GLY A 239 20.86 47.74 30.67
C GLY A 239 19.47 47.42 31.22
N ILE A 240 18.56 46.96 30.37
CA ILE A 240 17.20 46.54 30.72
C ILE A 240 16.95 45.14 30.14
N ASN A 241 16.28 44.27 30.90
CA ASN A 241 15.85 42.95 30.43
C ASN A 241 14.40 43.01 29.92
N LYS A 242 14.18 42.67 28.65
CA LYS A 242 12.85 42.55 28.04
C LYS A 242 12.62 41.11 27.57
N LYS A 243 11.52 40.51 28.02
CA LYS A 243 11.09 39.18 27.59
C LYS A 243 10.08 39.32 26.45
N VAL A 244 10.28 38.58 25.37
CA VAL A 244 9.34 38.51 24.24
C VAL A 244 8.93 37.05 24.07
N GLU A 245 7.64 36.82 23.85
CA GLU A 245 7.08 35.50 23.62
C GLU A 245 6.62 35.39 22.16
N LEU A 246 7.00 34.28 21.51
CA LEU A 246 6.66 33.98 20.13
C LEU A 246 5.80 32.71 20.15
N SER A 247 4.62 32.77 19.55
CA SER A 247 3.73 31.62 19.41
C SER A 247 3.23 31.49 17.97
N LYS A 248 3.10 30.25 17.50
CA LYS A 248 2.57 29.89 16.18
C LYS A 248 1.80 28.60 16.30
N LYS A 249 0.70 28.49 15.55
CA LYS A 249 0.00 27.23 15.32
C LYS A 249 0.39 26.70 13.94
N THR A 250 0.74 25.42 13.88
CA THR A 250 0.97 24.68 12.64
C THR A 250 -0.06 23.56 12.53
N THR A 251 -0.35 23.15 11.30
CA THR A 251 -1.24 22.01 11.02
C THR A 251 -0.40 20.85 10.55
N LYS A 252 -0.63 19.67 11.12
CA LYS A 252 -0.03 18.40 10.67
C LYS A 252 -1.10 17.60 9.94
N THR A 253 -0.79 17.12 8.75
CA THR A 253 -1.64 16.19 8.01
C THR A 253 -1.06 14.79 8.15
N GLU A 254 -1.92 13.83 8.49
CA GLU A 254 -1.58 12.42 8.60
C GLU A 254 -2.58 11.62 7.77
N SER A 255 -2.09 10.68 6.98
CA SER A 255 -2.92 9.77 6.20
C SER A 255 -2.37 8.36 6.30
N TRP A 256 -3.26 7.39 6.16
CA TRP A 256 -2.93 5.97 6.10
C TRP A 256 -3.31 5.46 4.72
N THR A 257 -2.36 4.82 4.05
CA THR A 257 -2.60 4.10 2.81
C THR A 257 -2.35 2.63 3.07
N VAL A 258 -3.30 1.77 2.70
CA VAL A 258 -3.08 0.33 2.68
C VAL A 258 -2.19 0.04 1.47
N SER A 259 -1.09 -0.66 1.69
CA SER A 259 -0.11 -1.07 0.67
C SER A 259 -0.31 -2.51 0.26
#